data_AF-A0A9E6W9M9-F1
#
_entry.id   AF-A0A9E6W9M9-F1
#
_cell.length_a   1.000
_cell.length_b   1.000
_cell.length_c   1.000
_cell.angle_alpha   90.00
_cell.angle_beta   90.00
_cell.angle_gamma   90.00
#
_symmetry.space_group_name_H-M   'P 1'
#
loop_
_entity.id
_entity.type
_entity.pdbx_description
1 polymer ?
#
loop_
_entity_poly.entity_id
_entity_poly.type
_entity_poly.pdbx_seq_one_letter_code
_entity_poly.pdbx_strand_id
1 'polypeptide(L)'
;MIDLSHFVIDTQRPEKLKKQFCLSASILCSVCVFKHIFRVFLLRRRMMMKKLLVATFAMAFVACLGSVAIAEDAVLSVSDCVKCHSEQPAQIAANGASHQTEIDCQACHEGHRPSSAENIPVCSDCHEGSAHYEIETPCLNCHNPHQPLNVTLDGEHKVVCVSCHSGPNQEMVASPSMHASFACNFCHADTHGNIPNCVDCHEPHSELMTQADCATCHQAHKPLGLTYPATTESQLCASCHDTAFATLTASKAKHSQISCATCHTDKHMTVPECTDCHGLPHADSMHQRFPKCGECHNVAHDLNNWPAK
;
A
#
# COMPACT_ATOMS: atom_id res chain seq x y z
N MET A 1 -43.61 -57.86 -16.77
CA MET A 1 -44.19 -59.13 -17.26
C MET A 1 -43.79 -60.22 -16.29
N ILE A 2 -44.70 -61.17 -16.06
CA ILE A 2 -44.67 -62.29 -15.10
C ILE A 2 -45.02 -61.82 -13.67
N ASP A 3 -46.26 -61.81 -13.18
CA ASP A 3 -47.42 -62.74 -13.21
C ASP A 3 -47.48 -63.70 -12.01
N LEU A 4 -48.74 -63.95 -11.59
CA LEU A 4 -49.32 -65.04 -10.81
C LEU A 4 -49.57 -64.85 -9.31
N SER A 5 -50.79 -64.35 -9.03
CA SER A 5 -51.91 -65.03 -8.34
C SER A 5 -51.64 -66.09 -7.26
N HIS A 6 -52.42 -66.03 -6.15
CA HIS A 6 -53.36 -67.03 -5.58
C HIS A 6 -53.72 -66.57 -4.14
N PHE A 7 -54.94 -66.14 -3.79
CA PHE A 7 -56.20 -66.87 -3.49
C PHE A 7 -56.30 -67.51 -2.08
N VAL A 8 -57.55 -67.57 -1.56
CA VAL A 8 -58.10 -68.27 -0.37
C VAL A 8 -58.17 -67.40 0.92
N ILE A 9 -59.31 -66.77 1.28
CA ILE A 9 -60.57 -67.25 1.91
C ILE A 9 -60.38 -67.75 3.35
N ASP A 10 -61.04 -67.17 4.37
CA ASP A 10 -62.17 -67.81 5.10
C ASP A 10 -62.79 -66.90 6.19
N THR A 11 -64.06 -67.21 6.42
CA THR A 11 -65.20 -66.75 7.23
C THR A 11 -64.93 -66.53 8.73
N GLN A 12 -65.73 -65.74 9.48
CA GLN A 12 -67.05 -66.14 9.97
C GLN A 12 -67.92 -64.96 10.48
N ARG A 13 -69.20 -65.02 10.09
CA ARG A 13 -70.38 -64.38 10.71
C ARG A 13 -70.83 -65.25 11.91
N PRO A 14 -71.68 -64.78 12.85
CA PRO A 14 -73.11 -64.98 12.59
C PRO A 14 -74.05 -63.89 13.15
N GLU A 15 -75.19 -63.78 12.49
CA GLU A 15 -76.41 -63.08 12.92
C GLU A 15 -77.06 -63.75 14.13
N LYS A 16 -77.87 -63.01 14.90
CA LYS A 16 -79.20 -63.50 15.33
C LYS A 16 -80.25 -62.39 15.55
N LEU A 17 -81.29 -62.48 14.70
CA LEU A 17 -82.73 -62.42 14.94
C LEU A 17 -83.45 -61.18 15.51
N LYS A 18 -84.39 -60.71 14.67
CA LYS A 18 -85.60 -59.90 14.94
C LYS A 18 -86.78 -60.77 15.46
N LYS A 19 -87.78 -60.05 16.01
CA LYS A 19 -89.20 -60.39 16.30
C LYS A 19 -89.41 -61.02 17.71
N GLN A 20 -90.42 -60.70 18.53
CA GLN A 20 -91.77 -60.16 18.30
C GLN A 20 -92.50 -59.87 19.66
N PHE A 21 -93.67 -59.19 19.60
CA PHE A 21 -94.74 -58.98 20.63
C PHE A 21 -94.54 -57.88 21.69
N CYS A 22 -95.28 -56.75 21.64
CA CYS A 22 -96.69 -56.51 22.06
C CYS A 22 -96.95 -56.73 23.56
N LEU A 23 -97.06 -55.64 24.35
CA LEU A 23 -98.23 -55.24 25.15
C LEU A 23 -97.86 -54.09 26.11
N SER A 24 -98.89 -53.34 26.55
CA SER A 24 -98.94 -52.37 27.66
C SER A 24 -98.50 -50.92 27.36
N ALA A 25 -99.48 -50.17 26.84
CA ALA A 25 -99.58 -48.72 26.95
C ALA A 25 -99.85 -48.29 28.40
N SER A 26 -99.52 -47.01 28.69
CA SER A 26 -100.24 -46.12 29.64
C SER A 26 -99.56 -45.63 30.94
N ILE A 27 -98.25 -45.84 31.19
CA ILE A 27 -97.58 -45.22 32.39
C ILE A 27 -96.20 -44.55 32.08
N LEU A 28 -95.79 -44.48 30.80
CA LEU A 28 -94.44 -44.01 30.40
C LEU A 28 -94.29 -42.50 30.08
N CYS A 29 -95.33 -41.67 30.24
CA CYS A 29 -95.31 -40.30 29.70
C CYS A 29 -94.50 -39.27 30.56
N SER A 30 -94.55 -39.32 31.89
CA SER A 30 -93.89 -38.28 32.72
C SER A 30 -92.40 -38.51 33.01
N VAL A 31 -91.94 -39.76 33.09
CA VAL A 31 -90.50 -40.07 33.30
C VAL A 31 -89.69 -39.85 32.01
N CYS A 32 -90.32 -40.03 30.84
CA CYS A 32 -89.65 -39.87 29.55
C CYS A 32 -89.33 -38.40 29.26
N VAL A 33 -90.23 -37.46 29.57
CA VAL A 33 -90.04 -36.02 29.35
C VAL A 33 -88.89 -35.47 30.22
N PHE A 34 -88.80 -35.85 31.49
CA PHE A 34 -87.72 -35.40 32.39
C PHE A 34 -86.35 -35.97 31.97
N LYS A 35 -86.30 -37.25 31.58
CA LYS A 35 -85.09 -37.90 31.06
C LYS A 35 -84.66 -37.33 29.71
N HIS A 36 -85.61 -36.88 28.89
CA HIS A 36 -85.33 -36.22 27.61
C HIS A 36 -84.78 -34.80 27.81
N ILE A 37 -85.36 -34.01 28.71
CA ILE A 37 -84.88 -32.66 29.05
C ILE A 37 -83.49 -32.73 29.68
N PHE A 38 -83.24 -33.67 30.59
CA PHE A 38 -81.92 -33.86 31.20
C PHE A 38 -80.86 -34.35 30.19
N ARG A 39 -81.23 -35.26 29.27
CA ARG A 39 -80.36 -35.67 28.15
C ARG A 39 -80.04 -34.51 27.22
N VAL A 40 -81.04 -33.69 26.87
CA VAL A 40 -80.86 -32.51 26.00
C VAL A 40 -79.96 -31.48 26.69
N PHE A 41 -80.11 -31.27 28.00
CA PHE A 41 -79.25 -30.37 28.78
C PHE A 41 -77.80 -30.86 28.86
N LEU A 42 -77.59 -32.16 29.14
CA LEU A 42 -76.25 -32.78 29.14
C LEU A 42 -75.60 -32.76 27.74
N LEU A 43 -76.35 -33.05 26.68
CA LEU A 43 -75.89 -32.96 25.29
C LEU A 43 -75.50 -31.53 24.92
N ARG A 44 -76.30 -30.54 25.31
CA ARG A 44 -76.02 -29.11 25.07
C ARG A 44 -74.77 -28.65 25.81
N ARG A 45 -74.57 -29.08 27.07
CA ARG A 45 -73.35 -28.80 27.86
C ARG A 45 -72.11 -29.49 27.27
N ARG A 46 -72.24 -30.73 26.79
CA ARG A 46 -71.16 -31.49 26.13
C ARG A 46 -70.80 -30.90 24.76
N MET A 47 -71.78 -30.38 24.03
CA MET A 47 -71.57 -29.64 22.77
C MET A 47 -70.92 -28.29 23.01
N MET A 48 -71.30 -27.57 24.08
CA MET A 48 -70.72 -26.27 24.43
C MET A 48 -69.27 -26.41 24.91
N MET A 49 -68.95 -27.44 25.71
CA MET A 49 -67.56 -27.78 26.06
C MET A 49 -66.73 -28.23 24.86
N LYS A 50 -67.28 -29.02 23.93
CA LYS A 50 -66.59 -29.39 22.67
C LYS A 50 -66.33 -28.18 21.79
N LYS A 51 -67.28 -27.25 21.68
CA LYS A 51 -67.09 -25.99 20.94
C LYS A 51 -66.03 -25.11 21.59
N LEU A 52 -65.98 -25.05 22.92
CA LEU A 52 -64.94 -24.32 23.65
C LEU A 52 -63.56 -24.96 23.45
N LEU A 53 -63.45 -26.29 23.56
CA LEU A 53 -62.20 -27.04 23.30
C LEU A 53 -61.70 -26.90 21.86
N VAL A 54 -62.61 -26.99 20.87
CA VAL A 54 -62.27 -26.81 19.46
C VAL A 54 -61.89 -25.35 19.16
N ALA A 55 -62.56 -24.38 19.78
CA ALA A 55 -62.20 -22.97 19.65
C ALA A 55 -60.83 -22.66 20.27
N THR A 56 -60.51 -23.22 21.44
CA THR A 56 -59.18 -23.07 22.06
C THR A 56 -58.08 -23.77 21.26
N PHE A 57 -58.36 -24.94 20.68
CA PHE A 57 -57.40 -25.64 19.82
C PHE A 57 -57.18 -24.91 18.48
N ALA A 58 -58.25 -24.34 17.90
CA ALA A 58 -58.16 -23.54 16.69
C ALA A 58 -57.40 -22.22 16.92
N MET A 59 -57.61 -21.55 18.05
CA MET A 59 -56.89 -20.32 18.40
C MET A 59 -55.40 -20.59 18.69
N ALA A 60 -55.07 -21.72 19.32
CA ALA A 60 -53.69 -22.18 19.49
C ALA A 60 -53.02 -22.58 18.15
N PHE A 61 -53.77 -23.18 17.23
CA PHE A 61 -53.25 -23.54 15.90
C PHE A 61 -52.97 -22.31 15.03
N VAL A 62 -53.81 -21.28 15.09
CA VAL A 62 -53.58 -19.99 14.41
C VAL A 62 -52.41 -19.23 15.02
N ALA A 63 -52.20 -19.30 16.34
CA ALA A 63 -51.02 -18.72 16.99
C ALA A 63 -49.71 -19.41 16.57
N CYS A 64 -49.72 -20.73 16.34
CA CYS A 64 -48.55 -21.48 15.87
C CYS A 64 -48.25 -21.30 14.37
N LEU A 65 -49.25 -20.92 13.55
CA LEU A 65 -49.07 -20.67 12.11
C LEU A 65 -48.48 -19.28 11.82
N GLY A 66 -48.46 -18.36 12.79
CA GLY A 66 -47.94 -16.99 12.63
C GLY A 66 -46.42 -16.85 12.76
N SER A 67 -45.68 -17.93 13.01
CA SER A 67 -44.23 -17.90 13.27
C SER A 67 -43.42 -18.64 12.20
N VAL A 68 -43.78 -18.50 10.92
CA VAL A 68 -42.80 -18.74 9.86
C VAL A 68 -41.92 -17.48 9.82
N ALA A 69 -40.89 -17.46 10.66
CA ALA A 69 -39.80 -16.51 10.47
C ALA A 69 -39.22 -16.80 9.09
N ILE A 70 -39.44 -15.88 8.14
CA ILE A 70 -38.61 -15.84 6.95
C ILE A 70 -37.20 -15.61 7.50
N ALA A 71 -36.33 -16.61 7.36
CA ALA A 71 -34.91 -16.42 7.59
C ALA A 71 -34.46 -15.39 6.56
N GLU A 72 -34.32 -14.14 7.00
CA GLU A 72 -33.62 -13.12 6.25
C GLU A 72 -32.19 -13.63 6.08
N ASP A 73 -31.73 -13.73 4.84
CA ASP A 73 -30.37 -14.16 4.57
C ASP A 73 -29.42 -13.23 5.34
N ALA A 74 -28.58 -13.83 6.19
CA ALA A 74 -27.67 -13.05 7.02
C ALA A 74 -26.71 -12.26 6.12
N VAL A 75 -26.89 -10.94 6.06
CA VAL A 75 -26.01 -10.04 5.30
C VAL A 75 -24.72 -9.84 6.06
N LEU A 76 -23.59 -10.06 5.39
CA LEU A 76 -22.27 -9.82 5.96
C LEU A 76 -22.09 -8.33 6.27
N SER A 77 -21.69 -7.98 7.50
CA SER A 77 -21.30 -6.61 7.87
C SER A 77 -19.78 -6.45 7.85
N VAL A 78 -19.28 -5.21 7.75
CA VAL A 78 -17.83 -4.91 7.83
C VAL A 78 -17.22 -5.42 9.14
N SER A 79 -17.99 -5.38 10.24
CA SER A 79 -17.53 -5.86 11.55
C SER A 79 -17.35 -7.38 11.61
N ASP A 80 -17.94 -8.12 10.66
CA ASP A 80 -17.79 -9.58 10.59
C ASP A 80 -16.48 -10.00 9.93
N CYS A 81 -15.85 -9.13 9.13
CA CYS A 81 -14.63 -9.46 8.39
C CYS A 81 -13.51 -9.94 9.31
N VAL A 82 -13.32 -9.29 10.46
CA VAL A 82 -12.26 -9.65 11.44
C VAL A 82 -12.45 -11.03 12.08
N LYS A 83 -13.65 -11.60 12.03
CA LYS A 83 -13.92 -12.94 12.58
C LYS A 83 -13.21 -14.03 11.77
N CYS A 84 -12.92 -13.78 10.50
CA CYS A 84 -12.23 -14.70 9.59
C CYS A 84 -10.90 -14.15 9.06
N HIS A 85 -10.81 -12.84 8.83
CA HIS A 85 -9.64 -12.13 8.33
C HIS A 85 -9.04 -11.30 9.47
N SER A 86 -8.15 -11.89 10.28
CA SER A 86 -7.51 -11.15 11.37
C SER A 86 -6.33 -10.29 10.91
N GLU A 87 -5.65 -10.70 9.85
CA GLU A 87 -4.44 -10.05 9.36
C GLU A 87 -4.72 -8.75 8.60
N GLN A 88 -5.63 -8.78 7.63
CA GLN A 88 -5.90 -7.64 6.74
C GLN A 88 -6.42 -6.41 7.50
N PRO A 89 -7.39 -6.51 8.43
CA PRO A 89 -7.80 -5.39 9.27
C PRO A 89 -6.67 -4.88 10.16
N ALA A 90 -5.77 -5.74 10.63
CA ALA A 90 -4.60 -5.31 11.40
C ALA A 90 -3.58 -4.55 10.54
N GLN A 91 -3.37 -4.97 9.29
CA GLN A 91 -2.55 -4.25 8.32
C GLN A 91 -3.13 -2.87 8.01
N ILE A 92 -4.44 -2.78 7.75
CA ILE A 92 -5.13 -1.49 7.53
C ILE A 92 -5.03 -0.60 8.76
N ALA A 93 -5.23 -1.17 9.95
CA ALA A 93 -5.16 -0.41 11.19
C ALA A 93 -3.75 0.17 11.45
N ALA A 94 -2.70 -0.54 11.04
CA ALA A 94 -1.32 -0.11 11.21
C ALA A 94 -0.84 0.85 10.11
N ASN A 95 -1.16 0.55 8.84
CA ASN A 95 -0.52 1.14 7.66
C ASN A 95 -1.49 1.40 6.48
N GLY A 96 -2.81 1.39 6.71
CA GLY A 96 -3.82 1.48 5.65
C GLY A 96 -3.89 2.82 4.92
N ALA A 97 -3.29 3.89 5.47
CA ALA A 97 -3.40 5.25 4.94
C ALA A 97 -4.88 5.61 4.67
N SER A 98 -5.20 6.21 3.52
CA SER A 98 -6.58 6.56 3.17
C SER A 98 -7.52 5.34 3.09
N HIS A 99 -7.01 4.11 2.94
CA HIS A 99 -7.85 2.91 2.96
C HIS A 99 -8.39 2.56 4.35
N GLN A 100 -7.88 3.21 5.39
CA GLN A 100 -8.40 3.11 6.75
C GLN A 100 -9.54 4.10 7.02
N THR A 101 -9.55 5.25 6.34
CA THR A 101 -10.43 6.38 6.68
C THR A 101 -11.50 6.68 5.63
N GLU A 102 -11.18 6.51 4.36
CA GLU A 102 -12.05 6.94 3.24
C GLU A 102 -12.89 5.81 2.65
N ILE A 103 -12.47 4.56 2.85
CA ILE A 103 -13.17 3.36 2.38
C ILE A 103 -13.21 2.30 3.49
N ASP A 104 -14.12 1.34 3.37
CA ASP A 104 -14.21 0.18 4.24
C ASP A 104 -14.02 -1.13 3.45
N CYS A 105 -14.11 -2.27 4.16
CA CYS A 105 -13.92 -3.58 3.55
C CYS A 105 -14.89 -3.85 2.40
N GLN A 106 -16.13 -3.37 2.47
CA GLN A 106 -17.17 -3.65 1.46
C GLN A 106 -17.13 -2.64 0.30
N ALA A 107 -16.61 -1.44 0.53
CA ALA A 107 -16.34 -0.47 -0.53
C ALA A 107 -15.26 -0.97 -1.52
N CYS A 108 -14.34 -1.82 -1.06
CA CYS A 108 -13.36 -2.49 -1.93
C CYS A 108 -13.76 -3.93 -2.28
N HIS A 109 -14.42 -4.66 -1.36
CA HIS A 109 -14.91 -6.01 -1.62
C HIS A 109 -16.42 -6.06 -1.85
N GLU A 110 -16.86 -5.81 -3.09
CA GLU A 110 -18.29 -5.78 -3.49
C GLU A 110 -19.00 -7.14 -3.40
N GLY A 111 -18.28 -8.19 -3.02
CA GLY A 111 -18.83 -9.51 -2.72
C GLY A 111 -17.82 -10.40 -2.00
N HIS A 112 -18.24 -11.58 -1.58
CA HIS A 112 -17.38 -12.55 -0.90
C HIS A 112 -17.22 -13.83 -1.75
N ARG A 113 -16.00 -14.37 -1.79
CA ARG A 113 -15.71 -15.63 -2.49
C ARG A 113 -16.35 -16.81 -1.74
N PRO A 114 -16.83 -17.86 -2.43
CA PRO A 114 -16.77 -18.07 -3.88
C PRO A 114 -17.91 -17.39 -4.68
N SER A 115 -18.92 -16.84 -4.02
CA SER A 115 -20.11 -16.27 -4.69
C SER A 115 -19.80 -15.08 -5.60
N SER A 116 -18.76 -14.31 -5.30
CA SER A 116 -18.20 -13.30 -6.18
C SER A 116 -16.71 -13.60 -6.43
N ALA A 117 -16.37 -14.01 -7.66
CA ALA A 117 -15.01 -14.39 -8.03
C ALA A 117 -14.11 -13.18 -8.35
N GLU A 118 -14.68 -12.10 -8.86
CA GLU A 118 -13.99 -10.84 -9.19
C GLU A 118 -14.60 -9.75 -8.31
N ASN A 119 -14.30 -9.84 -7.03
CA ASN A 119 -14.92 -9.02 -6.00
C ASN A 119 -14.11 -7.77 -5.62
N ILE A 120 -13.08 -7.43 -6.40
CA ILE A 120 -12.18 -6.28 -6.13
C ILE A 120 -12.18 -5.41 -7.39
N PRO A 121 -12.48 -4.09 -7.30
CA PRO A 121 -12.43 -3.18 -8.44
C PRO A 121 -11.01 -3.00 -8.94
N VAL A 122 -10.85 -2.46 -10.15
CA VAL A 122 -9.51 -2.12 -10.65
C VAL A 122 -9.00 -0.86 -9.94
N CYS A 123 -7.70 -0.79 -9.68
CA CYS A 123 -7.11 0.30 -8.89
C CYS A 123 -7.40 1.69 -9.49
N SER A 124 -7.47 1.78 -10.83
CA SER A 124 -7.74 3.01 -11.57
C SER A 124 -9.15 3.57 -11.38
N ASP A 125 -10.08 2.82 -10.81
CA ASP A 125 -11.42 3.33 -10.50
C ASP A 125 -11.39 4.40 -9.39
N CYS A 126 -10.33 4.39 -8.57
CA CYS A 126 -10.14 5.35 -7.47
C CYS A 126 -8.78 6.07 -7.52
N HIS A 127 -7.75 5.47 -8.13
CA HIS A 127 -6.41 6.05 -8.21
C HIS A 127 -6.11 6.61 -9.60
N GLU A 128 -6.03 7.94 -9.71
CA GLU A 128 -5.82 8.65 -10.97
C GLU A 128 -4.97 9.92 -10.79
N GLY A 129 -4.62 10.57 -11.90
CA GLY A 129 -4.03 11.92 -11.87
C GLY A 129 -2.50 11.97 -11.76
N SER A 130 -1.79 10.86 -11.97
CA SER A 130 -0.34 10.84 -12.07
C SER A 130 0.15 9.78 -13.06
N ALA A 131 1.32 10.02 -13.66
CA ALA A 131 1.95 9.07 -14.59
C ALA A 131 2.26 7.70 -13.94
N HIS A 132 2.37 7.65 -12.61
CA HIS A 132 2.55 6.40 -11.88
C HIS A 132 1.33 5.47 -12.01
N TYR A 133 0.11 6.02 -12.11
CA TYR A 133 -1.10 5.20 -12.25
C TYR A 133 -1.31 4.67 -13.67
N GLU A 134 -0.52 5.14 -14.63
CA GLU A 134 -0.58 4.76 -16.05
C GLU A 134 0.52 3.75 -16.42
N ILE A 135 1.29 3.25 -15.46
CA ILE A 135 2.35 2.28 -15.73
C ILE A 135 1.77 0.90 -16.05
N GLU A 136 2.44 0.18 -16.95
CA GLU A 136 2.07 -1.19 -17.33
C GLU A 136 2.41 -2.24 -16.26
N THR A 137 3.24 -1.88 -15.26
CA THR A 137 3.61 -2.78 -14.17
C THR A 137 2.41 -3.01 -13.24
N PRO A 138 2.01 -4.27 -12.97
CA PRO A 138 0.90 -4.55 -12.07
C PRO A 138 1.09 -3.91 -10.69
N CYS A 139 0.09 -3.16 -10.22
CA CYS A 139 0.16 -2.41 -8.96
C CYS A 139 0.50 -3.30 -7.76
N LEU A 140 -0.05 -4.52 -7.74
CA LEU A 140 0.10 -5.51 -6.67
C LEU A 140 1.51 -6.11 -6.58
N ASN A 141 2.40 -5.87 -7.56
CA ASN A 141 3.79 -6.30 -7.46
C ASN A 141 4.55 -5.53 -6.36
N CYS A 142 4.11 -4.31 -6.05
CA CYS A 142 4.75 -3.46 -5.05
C CYS A 142 3.77 -3.06 -3.93
N HIS A 143 2.51 -2.82 -4.27
CA HIS A 143 1.49 -2.35 -3.33
C HIS A 143 0.67 -3.50 -2.75
N ASN A 144 0.58 -3.53 -1.42
CA ASN A 144 -0.47 -4.27 -0.74
C ASN A 144 -1.62 -3.29 -0.43
N PRO A 145 -2.84 -3.48 -0.97
CA PRO A 145 -3.96 -2.56 -0.74
C PRO A 145 -4.36 -2.39 0.73
N HIS A 146 -4.00 -3.32 1.60
CA HIS A 146 -4.25 -3.19 3.04
C HIS A 146 -3.18 -2.39 3.78
N GLN A 147 -2.05 -2.10 3.12
CA GLN A 147 -0.97 -1.26 3.63
C GLN A 147 -0.26 -0.56 2.46
N PRO A 148 -0.98 0.31 1.71
CA PRO A 148 -0.58 0.73 0.36
C PRO A 148 0.75 1.45 0.30
N LEU A 149 1.19 2.09 1.38
CA LEU A 149 2.48 2.80 1.43
C LEU A 149 3.64 1.93 1.94
N ASN A 150 3.35 0.74 2.45
CA ASN A 150 4.37 -0.21 2.89
C ASN A 150 4.76 -1.12 1.71
N VAL A 151 5.57 -0.55 0.81
CA VAL A 151 6.00 -1.21 -0.43
C VAL A 151 7.37 -1.85 -0.30
N THR A 152 7.54 -3.00 -0.94
CA THR A 152 8.84 -3.64 -1.13
C THR A 152 9.31 -3.40 -2.56
N LEU A 153 10.59 -3.06 -2.75
CA LEU A 153 11.16 -2.70 -4.06
C LEU A 153 12.05 -3.83 -4.63
N ASP A 154 11.52 -5.04 -4.75
CA ASP A 154 12.25 -6.22 -5.23
C ASP A 154 12.38 -6.29 -6.76
N GLY A 155 13.59 -6.40 -7.30
CA GLY A 155 13.84 -6.51 -8.75
C GLY A 155 14.35 -5.21 -9.37
N GLU A 156 14.00 -4.89 -10.62
CA GLU A 156 14.44 -3.66 -11.29
C GLU A 156 13.25 -2.74 -11.60
N HIS A 157 13.22 -1.56 -10.98
CA HIS A 157 12.03 -0.68 -11.02
C HIS A 157 12.25 0.67 -11.68
N LYS A 158 13.30 0.82 -12.51
CA LYS A 158 13.67 2.13 -13.09
C LYS A 158 12.49 2.87 -13.72
N VAL A 159 11.70 2.20 -14.56
CA VAL A 159 10.53 2.80 -15.24
C VAL A 159 9.49 3.34 -14.24
N VAL A 160 9.25 2.60 -13.16
CA VAL A 160 8.31 3.02 -12.11
C VAL A 160 8.83 4.25 -11.38
N CYS A 161 10.10 4.25 -10.99
CA CYS A 161 10.71 5.37 -10.26
C CYS A 161 10.68 6.66 -11.08
N VAL A 162 10.97 6.60 -12.39
CA VAL A 162 11.01 7.79 -13.26
C VAL A 162 9.64 8.38 -13.58
N SER A 163 8.56 7.63 -13.36
CA SER A 163 7.18 8.15 -13.51
C SER A 163 6.91 9.33 -12.58
N CYS A 164 7.56 9.36 -11.40
CA CYS A 164 7.49 10.46 -10.45
C CYS A 164 8.83 11.22 -10.31
N HIS A 165 9.96 10.52 -10.36
CA HIS A 165 11.30 11.09 -10.17
C HIS A 165 12.05 11.27 -11.49
N SER A 166 11.51 12.12 -12.37
CA SER A 166 12.11 12.37 -13.69
C SER A 166 13.47 13.09 -13.62
N GLY A 167 13.66 13.97 -12.63
CA GLY A 167 14.88 14.76 -12.44
C GLY A 167 16.17 13.92 -12.35
N PRO A 168 16.31 13.00 -11.38
CA PRO A 168 17.46 12.09 -11.29
C PRO A 168 17.81 11.39 -12.61
N ASN A 169 16.81 10.86 -13.32
CA ASN A 169 17.05 10.20 -14.59
C ASN A 169 17.52 11.16 -15.68
N GLN A 170 17.00 12.39 -15.73
CA GLN A 170 17.50 13.42 -16.63
C GLN A 170 18.98 13.74 -16.35
N GLU A 171 19.38 13.84 -15.08
CA GLU A 171 20.78 14.07 -14.70
C GLU A 171 21.69 12.92 -15.14
N MET A 172 21.28 11.67 -14.90
CA MET A 172 22.03 10.47 -15.28
C MET A 172 22.15 10.32 -16.80
N VAL A 173 21.12 10.73 -17.55
CA VAL A 173 21.14 10.73 -19.03
C VAL A 173 22.04 11.85 -19.55
N ALA A 174 21.96 13.05 -18.96
CA ALA A 174 22.74 14.20 -19.39
C ALA A 174 24.24 14.09 -19.03
N SER A 175 24.56 13.36 -17.96
CA SER A 175 25.93 13.11 -17.50
C SER A 175 26.15 11.62 -17.19
N PRO A 176 26.24 10.77 -18.23
CA PRO A 176 26.37 9.32 -18.05
C PRO A 176 27.59 8.94 -17.20
N SER A 177 27.38 8.04 -16.26
CA SER A 177 28.40 7.39 -15.44
C SER A 177 27.99 5.94 -15.14
N MET A 178 28.80 5.19 -14.39
CA MET A 178 28.41 3.85 -13.94
C MET A 178 27.11 3.84 -13.12
N HIS A 179 26.70 4.97 -12.51
CA HIS A 179 25.41 5.02 -11.84
C HIS A 179 24.25 4.82 -12.82
N ALA A 180 24.38 5.29 -14.07
CA ALA A 180 23.32 5.21 -15.08
C ALA A 180 23.02 3.77 -15.55
N SER A 181 23.94 2.81 -15.30
CA SER A 181 23.73 1.40 -15.63
C SER A 181 22.91 0.64 -14.60
N PHE A 182 22.64 1.21 -13.42
CA PHE A 182 21.84 0.57 -12.38
C PHE A 182 20.38 1.03 -12.43
N ALA A 183 19.47 0.16 -11.99
CA ALA A 183 18.11 0.57 -11.65
C ALA A 183 18.12 1.45 -10.39
N CYS A 184 17.12 2.31 -10.23
CA CYS A 184 17.08 3.28 -9.12
C CYS A 184 17.11 2.58 -7.75
N ASN A 185 16.40 1.47 -7.62
CA ASN A 185 16.30 0.68 -6.40
C ASN A 185 17.52 -0.22 -6.12
N PHE A 186 18.53 -0.22 -6.99
CA PHE A 186 19.84 -0.79 -6.65
C PHE A 186 20.51 0.03 -5.54
N CYS A 187 20.48 1.36 -5.69
CA CYS A 187 21.03 2.29 -4.69
C CYS A 187 19.96 2.66 -3.65
N HIS A 188 18.75 2.98 -4.09
CA HIS A 188 17.61 3.32 -3.23
C HIS A 188 16.84 2.04 -2.83
N ALA A 189 17.55 1.12 -2.17
CA ALA A 189 17.06 -0.21 -1.86
C ALA A 189 16.12 -0.24 -0.63
N ASP A 190 15.45 -1.38 -0.46
CA ASP A 190 14.61 -1.81 0.67
C ASP A 190 13.32 -1.02 0.90
N THR A 191 13.40 0.30 0.94
CA THR A 191 12.27 1.17 1.27
C THR A 191 12.24 2.37 0.33
N HIS A 192 11.03 2.77 -0.04
CA HIS A 192 10.83 3.97 -0.84
C HIS A 192 11.35 5.21 -0.09
N GLY A 193 12.20 6.00 -0.75
CA GLY A 193 12.82 7.19 -0.17
C GLY A 193 14.12 6.93 0.59
N ASN A 194 14.60 5.68 0.67
CA ASN A 194 15.92 5.38 1.21
C ASN A 194 17.01 6.10 0.39
N ILE A 195 17.97 6.77 1.04
CA ILE A 195 19.12 7.41 0.38
C ILE A 195 20.37 6.73 0.94
N PRO A 196 21.14 5.98 0.11
CA PRO A 196 22.32 5.27 0.58
C PRO A 196 23.45 6.24 0.91
N ASN A 197 24.40 5.80 1.74
CA ASN A 197 25.64 6.54 1.91
C ASN A 197 26.55 6.28 0.71
N CYS A 198 27.27 7.31 0.28
CA CYS A 198 28.29 7.19 -0.77
C CYS A 198 29.35 6.16 -0.37
N VAL A 199 29.75 6.19 0.91
CA VAL A 199 30.81 5.32 1.45
C VAL A 199 30.41 3.86 1.61
N ASP A 200 29.13 3.51 1.40
CA ASP A 200 28.70 2.11 1.35
C ASP A 200 29.28 1.39 0.12
N CYS A 201 29.69 2.15 -0.91
CA CYS A 201 30.26 1.63 -2.16
C CYS A 201 31.54 2.34 -2.62
N HIS A 202 31.81 3.56 -2.16
CA HIS A 202 32.95 4.37 -2.59
C HIS A 202 33.96 4.60 -1.47
N GLU A 203 35.25 4.43 -1.78
CA GLU A 203 36.33 4.80 -0.87
C GLU A 203 36.52 6.33 -0.88
N PRO A 204 36.63 6.99 0.29
CA PRO A 204 36.98 8.40 0.37
C PRO A 204 38.34 8.71 -0.27
N HIS A 205 38.51 9.93 -0.81
CA HIS A 205 39.79 10.33 -1.42
C HIS A 205 40.91 10.58 -0.38
N SER A 206 40.58 10.60 0.91
CA SER A 206 41.54 10.71 2.02
C SER A 206 40.87 10.29 3.32
N GLU A 207 41.66 9.91 4.33
CA GLU A 207 41.17 9.53 5.66
C GLU A 207 40.41 10.65 6.40
N LEU A 208 40.61 11.91 5.99
CA LEU A 208 39.94 13.07 6.58
C LEU A 208 38.57 13.35 5.97
N MET A 209 38.22 12.70 4.85
CA MET A 209 36.99 12.94 4.11
C MET A 209 35.88 12.01 4.63
N THR A 210 34.76 12.61 5.02
CA THR A 210 33.61 11.91 5.61
C THR A 210 32.47 11.79 4.61
N GLN A 211 31.43 11.02 4.96
CA GLN A 211 30.21 10.90 4.15
C GLN A 211 29.55 12.26 3.85
N ALA A 212 29.66 13.24 4.75
CA ALA A 212 29.10 14.57 4.54
C ALA A 212 29.85 15.36 3.45
N ASP A 213 31.13 15.05 3.23
CA ASP A 213 31.99 15.78 2.31
C ASP A 213 31.81 15.33 0.85
N CYS A 214 31.32 14.12 0.61
CA CYS A 214 31.16 13.57 -0.73
C CYS A 214 30.28 14.48 -1.61
N ALA A 215 29.17 14.95 -1.05
CA ALA A 215 28.19 15.79 -1.72
C ALA A 215 28.65 17.24 -1.93
N THR A 216 29.75 17.65 -1.29
CA THR A 216 30.35 18.98 -1.49
C THR A 216 30.89 19.13 -2.92
N CYS A 217 31.38 18.03 -3.50
CA CYS A 217 32.02 18.02 -4.82
C CYS A 217 31.25 17.18 -5.85
N HIS A 218 30.70 16.04 -5.43
CA HIS A 218 30.01 15.10 -6.30
C HIS A 218 28.50 15.17 -6.13
N GLN A 219 27.76 15.02 -7.23
CA GLN A 219 26.31 14.85 -7.20
C GLN A 219 25.97 13.40 -7.53
N ALA A 220 25.17 12.72 -6.70
CA ALA A 220 24.94 11.27 -6.80
C ALA A 220 24.50 10.79 -8.19
N HIS A 221 23.66 11.57 -8.87
CA HIS A 221 23.12 11.22 -10.19
C HIS A 221 23.94 11.77 -11.37
N LYS A 222 24.98 12.58 -11.11
CA LYS A 222 25.92 13.11 -12.10
C LYS A 222 27.33 13.31 -11.50
N PRO A 223 27.96 12.25 -10.96
CA PRO A 223 29.14 12.38 -10.09
C PRO A 223 30.37 12.94 -10.81
N LEU A 224 30.39 12.93 -12.15
CA LEU A 224 31.46 13.49 -12.97
C LEU A 224 31.38 15.03 -13.11
N GLY A 225 30.22 15.63 -12.83
CA GLY A 225 30.03 17.08 -12.85
C GLY A 225 30.53 17.74 -11.57
N LEU A 226 31.85 17.70 -11.34
CA LEU A 226 32.46 18.22 -10.12
C LEU A 226 32.26 19.74 -9.99
N THR A 227 31.53 20.13 -8.94
CA THR A 227 31.25 21.52 -8.57
C THR A 227 31.35 21.63 -7.06
N TYR A 228 31.80 22.77 -6.56
CA TYR A 228 31.98 22.97 -5.12
C TYR A 228 31.75 24.44 -4.74
N PRO A 229 31.26 24.72 -3.52
CA PRO A 229 31.03 26.08 -3.06
C PRO A 229 32.35 26.81 -2.77
N ALA A 230 32.34 28.14 -2.82
CA ALA A 230 33.48 28.99 -2.46
C ALA A 230 33.99 28.79 -1.01
N THR A 231 33.14 28.23 -0.14
CA THR A 231 33.45 27.89 1.25
C THR A 231 34.17 26.55 1.41
N THR A 232 34.52 25.87 0.31
CA THR A 232 35.23 24.58 0.37
C THR A 232 36.63 24.78 0.93
N GLU A 233 36.94 24.06 2.00
CA GLU A 233 38.24 24.11 2.66
C GLU A 233 39.35 23.58 1.74
N SER A 234 40.46 24.31 1.63
CA SER A 234 41.60 23.95 0.78
C SER A 234 42.18 22.56 1.06
N GLN A 235 42.03 22.07 2.30
CA GLN A 235 42.51 20.75 2.68
C GLN A 235 41.73 19.62 2.00
N LEU A 236 40.46 19.82 1.63
CA LEU A 236 39.70 18.85 0.83
C LEU A 236 40.23 18.76 -0.61
N CYS A 237 40.81 19.84 -1.13
CA CYS A 237 41.47 19.83 -2.44
C CYS A 237 42.78 19.03 -2.39
N ALA A 238 43.47 19.02 -1.25
CA ALA A 238 44.74 18.32 -1.07
C ALA A 238 44.62 16.80 -1.23
N SER A 239 43.43 16.23 -1.02
CA SER A 239 43.15 14.80 -1.25
C SER A 239 43.47 14.35 -2.68
N CYS A 240 43.40 15.26 -3.66
CA CYS A 240 43.85 15.00 -5.04
C CYS A 240 45.00 15.91 -5.50
N HIS A 241 45.16 17.07 -4.88
CA HIS A 241 46.12 18.11 -5.26
C HIS A 241 47.19 18.37 -4.19
N ASP A 242 47.69 17.31 -3.56
CA ASP A 242 48.68 17.39 -2.46
C ASP A 242 49.88 18.29 -2.80
N THR A 243 50.50 18.09 -3.98
CA THR A 243 51.64 18.90 -4.42
C THR A 243 51.30 20.39 -4.51
N ALA A 244 50.14 20.75 -5.07
CA ALA A 244 49.75 22.14 -5.24
C ALA A 244 49.44 22.79 -3.88
N PHE A 245 48.76 22.05 -3.01
CA PHE A 245 48.45 22.48 -1.65
C PHE A 245 49.74 22.71 -0.84
N ALA A 246 50.69 21.76 -0.88
CA ALA A 246 51.97 21.88 -0.21
C ALA A 246 52.80 23.06 -0.74
N THR A 247 52.82 23.25 -2.06
CA THR A 247 53.53 24.37 -2.72
C THR A 247 52.96 25.72 -2.28
N LEU A 248 51.64 25.88 -2.36
CA LEU A 248 50.97 27.13 -1.96
C LEU A 248 51.18 27.43 -0.48
N THR A 249 51.06 26.42 0.38
CA THR A 249 51.24 26.56 1.84
C THR A 249 52.67 26.94 2.20
N ALA A 250 53.67 26.43 1.47
CA ALA A 250 55.08 26.79 1.68
C ALA A 250 55.45 28.16 1.08
N SER A 251 54.61 28.73 0.23
CA SER A 251 54.89 29.99 -0.46
C SER A 251 54.88 31.19 0.49
N LYS A 252 55.88 32.06 0.31
CA LYS A 252 55.99 33.34 1.03
C LYS A 252 55.14 34.45 0.42
N ALA A 253 54.54 34.22 -0.74
CA ALA A 253 53.65 35.18 -1.39
C ALA A 253 52.29 35.24 -0.69
N LYS A 254 51.59 36.38 -0.80
CA LYS A 254 50.27 36.58 -0.16
C LYS A 254 49.19 35.60 -0.63
N HIS A 255 49.37 34.96 -1.78
CA HIS A 255 48.45 33.93 -2.27
C HIS A 255 48.31 32.76 -1.29
N SER A 256 49.32 32.45 -0.46
CA SER A 256 49.24 31.39 0.56
C SER A 256 48.18 31.63 1.63
N GLN A 257 47.62 32.85 1.71
CA GLN A 257 46.56 33.24 2.65
C GLN A 257 45.15 33.14 2.05
N ILE A 258 45.02 32.66 0.81
CA ILE A 258 43.75 32.60 0.08
C ILE A 258 43.35 31.13 -0.12
N SER A 259 42.06 30.82 0.00
CA SER A 259 41.56 29.45 -0.22
C SER A 259 41.59 29.06 -1.69
N CYS A 260 41.74 27.77 -1.99
CA CYS A 260 41.74 27.25 -3.36
C CYS A 260 40.47 27.67 -4.12
N ALA A 261 39.31 27.54 -3.48
CA ALA A 261 38.01 27.86 -4.06
C ALA A 261 37.76 29.36 -4.31
N THR A 262 38.59 30.25 -3.75
CA THR A 262 38.52 31.68 -4.08
C THR A 262 39.04 31.96 -5.49
N CYS A 263 40.07 31.24 -5.93
CA CYS A 263 40.65 31.39 -7.27
C CYS A 263 40.02 30.41 -8.26
N HIS A 264 39.87 29.14 -7.86
CA HIS A 264 39.29 28.08 -8.67
C HIS A 264 37.77 28.06 -8.44
N THR A 265 37.05 29.04 -8.98
CA THR A 265 35.63 29.25 -8.67
C THR A 265 34.71 28.30 -9.43
N ASP A 266 33.56 28.01 -8.83
CA ASP A 266 32.34 27.34 -9.35
C ASP A 266 32.49 25.91 -9.88
N LYS A 267 33.46 25.69 -10.77
CA LYS A 267 33.69 24.45 -11.49
C LYS A 267 35.12 23.99 -11.29
N HIS A 268 35.27 22.68 -11.14
CA HIS A 268 36.57 22.06 -11.15
C HIS A 268 37.33 22.37 -12.46
N MET A 269 38.66 22.53 -12.35
CA MET A 269 39.58 22.93 -13.43
C MET A 269 39.47 24.39 -13.93
N THR A 270 38.64 25.23 -13.33
CA THR A 270 38.66 26.67 -13.60
C THR A 270 40.00 27.24 -13.14
N VAL A 271 40.79 27.83 -14.04
CA VAL A 271 42.02 28.55 -13.70
C VAL A 271 41.84 30.00 -14.14
N PRO A 272 41.82 30.97 -13.22
CA PRO A 272 41.66 32.37 -13.59
C PRO A 272 42.94 32.92 -14.22
N GLU A 273 42.78 33.96 -15.04
CA GLU A 273 43.91 34.72 -15.53
C GLU A 273 44.40 35.68 -14.44
N CYS A 274 45.70 36.01 -14.45
CA CYS A 274 46.25 36.93 -13.45
C CYS A 274 45.55 38.30 -13.48
N THR A 275 45.12 38.72 -14.68
CA THR A 275 44.44 40.00 -14.93
C THR A 275 43.03 40.07 -14.36
N ASP A 276 42.41 38.93 -14.05
CA ASP A 276 41.08 38.89 -13.43
C ASP A 276 41.09 39.56 -12.04
N CYS A 277 42.26 39.62 -11.39
CA CYS A 277 42.44 40.26 -10.08
C CYS A 277 43.52 41.36 -10.06
N HIS A 278 44.60 41.24 -10.83
CA HIS A 278 45.80 42.09 -10.68
C HIS A 278 45.97 43.22 -11.71
N GLY A 279 45.13 43.30 -12.74
CA GLY A 279 45.33 44.25 -13.83
C GLY A 279 46.70 44.11 -14.52
N LEU A 280 47.22 45.20 -15.08
CA LEU A 280 48.54 45.25 -15.72
C LEU A 280 49.49 46.14 -14.89
N PRO A 281 50.33 45.55 -14.02
CA PRO A 281 51.19 46.31 -13.11
C PRO A 281 52.46 46.88 -13.77
N HIS A 282 52.80 46.45 -14.97
CA HIS A 282 53.96 46.93 -15.72
C HIS A 282 53.54 47.80 -16.92
N ALA A 283 54.51 48.46 -17.55
CA ALA A 283 54.28 49.19 -18.78
C ALA A 283 53.85 48.24 -19.93
N ASP A 284 53.00 48.73 -20.83
CA ASP A 284 52.43 47.96 -21.95
C ASP A 284 53.48 47.23 -22.80
N SER A 285 54.67 47.81 -22.97
CA SER A 285 55.75 47.20 -23.75
C SER A 285 56.24 45.87 -23.16
N MET A 286 56.16 45.69 -21.84
CA MET A 286 56.52 44.43 -21.18
C MET A 286 55.47 43.36 -21.50
N HIS A 287 54.19 43.69 -21.39
CA HIS A 287 53.08 42.78 -21.65
C HIS A 287 52.94 42.41 -23.14
N GLN A 288 53.30 43.33 -24.04
CA GLN A 288 53.38 43.04 -25.48
C GLN A 288 54.49 42.04 -25.82
N ARG A 289 55.62 42.10 -25.09
CA ARG A 289 56.76 41.20 -25.32
C ARG A 289 56.60 39.85 -24.60
N PHE A 290 56.03 39.87 -23.39
CA PHE A 290 55.82 38.71 -22.53
C PHE A 290 54.34 38.63 -22.14
N PRO A 291 53.50 38.01 -22.99
CA PRO A 291 52.06 38.00 -22.79
C PRO A 291 51.63 37.14 -21.59
N LYS A 292 52.47 36.19 -21.13
CA LYS A 292 52.16 35.35 -19.96
C LYS A 292 52.98 35.77 -18.75
N CYS A 293 52.30 36.15 -17.67
CA CYS A 293 52.94 36.56 -16.42
C CYS A 293 53.93 35.51 -15.87
N GLY A 294 53.61 34.22 -16.05
CA GLY A 294 54.41 33.10 -15.56
C GLY A 294 55.79 32.96 -16.21
N GLU A 295 56.06 33.64 -17.34
CA GLU A 295 57.39 33.69 -17.94
C GLU A 295 58.43 34.36 -17.03
N CYS A 296 57.98 35.21 -16.10
CA CYS A 296 58.84 35.88 -15.13
C CYS A 296 58.40 35.65 -13.68
N HIS A 297 57.10 35.41 -13.43
CA HIS A 297 56.54 35.33 -12.08
C HIS A 297 56.22 33.91 -11.59
N ASN A 298 56.49 32.86 -12.38
CA ASN A 298 56.10 31.48 -12.08
C ASN A 298 54.55 31.34 -11.97
N VAL A 299 54.05 30.30 -11.31
CA VAL A 299 52.60 30.06 -11.09
C VAL A 299 52.09 30.76 -9.83
N ALA A 300 50.77 30.97 -9.73
CA ALA A 300 50.16 31.60 -8.55
C ALA A 300 50.45 30.86 -7.24
N HIS A 301 50.59 29.53 -7.29
CA HIS A 301 50.95 28.72 -6.12
C HIS A 301 52.40 28.91 -5.65
N ASP A 302 53.29 29.45 -6.49
CA ASP A 302 54.73 29.56 -6.21
C ASP A 302 55.32 30.88 -6.75
N LEU A 303 54.55 31.95 -6.57
CA LEU A 303 54.82 33.23 -7.22
C LEU A 303 56.22 33.77 -6.87
N ASN A 304 57.01 34.09 -7.90
CA ASN A 304 58.37 34.63 -7.81
C ASN A 304 59.39 33.75 -7.05
N ASN A 305 59.09 32.48 -6.81
CA ASN A 305 60.02 31.56 -6.18
C ASN A 305 60.83 30.83 -7.25
N TRP A 306 61.98 31.40 -7.61
CA TRP A 306 62.91 30.80 -8.56
C TRP A 306 64.09 30.16 -7.81
N PRO A 307 64.59 28.99 -8.24
CA PRO A 307 65.82 28.44 -7.71
C PRO A 307 66.94 29.49 -7.77
N ALA A 308 67.71 29.61 -6.70
CA ALA A 308 68.92 30.43 -6.72
C ALA A 308 69.81 29.93 -7.86
N LYS A 309 70.23 30.84 -8.74
CA LYS A 309 71.18 30.56 -9.81
C LYS A 309 72.57 30.22 -9.24
#